data_AF-A0A126NVX6-F1
#
_entry.id   AF-A0A126NVX6-F1
#
_cell.length_a   1.000
_cell.length_b   1.000
_cell.length_c   1.000
_cell.angle_alpha   90.00
_cell.angle_beta   90.00
_cell.angle_gamma   90.00
#
_symmetry.space_group_name_H-M   'P 1'
#
loop_
_entity.id
_entity.type
_entity.pdbx_description
1 polymer ?
#
loop_
_entity_poly.entity_id
_entity_poly.type
_entity_poly.pdbx_seq_one_letter_code
_entity_poly.pdbx_strand_id
1 'polypeptide(L)'
;MMRIAFVIQSHKCLVQIEHLVQRLQGSSQNHVVVISHDGTSEEVGLLSQLRGVTKAFSAVGGRGSFGLVDGFLKSLRWLYENEIEYDWLVMMSGQDYLVRPLADLEFKLSSSHKDGYYYHFRADDLDEATSGIMSWPLKESRDRYYFQ
;
A
#
# COMPACT_ATOMS: atom_id res chain seq x y z
N MET A 1 -12.01 3.13 -18.94
CA MET A 1 -11.42 4.15 -18.04
C MET A 1 -10.72 3.37 -16.94
N MET A 2 -9.44 3.64 -16.69
CA MET A 2 -8.65 2.80 -15.78
C MET A 2 -9.08 3.03 -14.33
N ARG A 3 -9.13 1.96 -13.54
CA ARG A 3 -9.48 1.94 -12.12
C ARG A 3 -8.32 1.37 -11.32
N ILE A 4 -7.94 2.08 -10.25
CA ILE A 4 -6.84 1.69 -9.36
C ILE A 4 -7.41 1.40 -7.99
N ALA A 5 -7.02 0.29 -7.39
CA ALA A 5 -7.23 -0.02 -5.98
C ALA A 5 -5.99 0.40 -5.17
N PHE A 6 -6.14 1.45 -4.37
CA PHE A 6 -5.14 1.88 -3.40
C PHE A 6 -5.38 1.16 -2.07
N VAL A 7 -4.42 0.35 -1.64
CA VAL A 7 -4.43 -0.31 -0.33
C VAL A 7 -3.45 0.41 0.59
N ILE A 8 -3.99 1.14 1.56
CA ILE A 8 -3.22 1.96 2.50
C ILE A 8 -3.09 1.21 3.83
N GLN A 9 -1.86 0.94 4.26
CA GLN A 9 -1.57 0.42 5.59
C GLN A 9 -1.07 1.54 6.50
N SER A 10 -1.73 1.76 7.63
CA SER A 10 -1.43 2.90 8.50
C SER A 10 -1.59 2.54 9.97
N HIS A 11 -1.00 3.36 10.86
CA HIS A 11 -1.08 3.15 12.31
C HIS A 11 -1.15 4.45 13.12
N LYS A 12 -0.97 5.62 12.48
CA LYS A 12 -0.99 6.96 13.10
C LYS A 12 -1.38 8.03 12.07
N CYS A 13 -1.58 9.25 12.55
CA CYS A 13 -1.72 10.49 11.75
C CYS A 13 -2.89 10.47 10.76
N LEU A 14 -4.13 10.44 11.27
CA LEU A 14 -5.33 10.37 10.45
C LEU A 14 -5.48 11.55 9.47
N VAL A 15 -5.03 12.74 9.86
CA VAL A 15 -5.06 13.94 9.00
C VAL A 15 -4.22 13.75 7.74
N GLN A 16 -3.05 13.10 7.86
CA GLN A 16 -2.23 12.80 6.69
C GLN A 16 -2.92 11.78 5.78
N ILE A 17 -3.57 10.77 6.36
CA ILE A 17 -4.32 9.78 5.60
C ILE A 17 -5.47 10.46 4.85
N GLU A 18 -6.21 11.36 5.49
CA GLU A 18 -7.26 12.14 4.84
C GLU A 18 -6.72 12.93 3.63
N HIS A 19 -5.61 13.66 3.80
CA HIS A 19 -4.98 14.38 2.70
C HIS A 19 -4.54 13.44 1.57
N LEU A 20 -3.98 12.28 1.89
CA LEU A 20 -3.62 11.28 0.90
C LEU A 20 -4.84 10.80 0.13
N VAL A 21 -5.92 10.40 0.82
CA VAL A 21 -7.17 9.94 0.18
C VAL A 21 -7.73 11.01 -0.76
N GLN A 22 -7.77 12.27 -0.33
CA GLN A 22 -8.26 13.37 -1.16
C GLN A 22 -7.44 13.52 -2.46
N ARG A 23 -6.12 13.32 -2.41
CA ARG A 23 -5.27 13.33 -3.60
C ARG A 23 -5.49 12.12 -4.50
N LEU A 24 -5.76 10.96 -3.93
CA LEU A 24 -6.01 9.72 -4.67
C LEU A 24 -7.38 9.68 -5.36
N GLN A 25 -8.32 10.53 -4.96
CA GLN A 25 -9.63 10.62 -5.62
C GLN A 25 -9.57 11.33 -6.99
N GLY A 26 -8.53 12.12 -7.24
CA GLY A 26 -8.37 12.87 -8.48
C GLY A 26 -9.62 13.68 -8.87
N SER A 27 -9.87 13.80 -10.18
CA SER A 27 -11.06 14.45 -10.73
C SER A 27 -12.22 13.47 -11.02
N SER A 28 -11.98 12.16 -11.00
CA SER A 28 -12.93 11.14 -11.47
C SER A 28 -13.63 10.34 -10.37
N GLN A 29 -13.12 10.34 -9.12
CA GLN A 29 -13.61 9.50 -8.01
C GLN A 29 -13.77 8.00 -8.36
N ASN A 30 -13.12 7.52 -9.42
CA ASN A 30 -13.30 6.15 -9.91
C ASN A 30 -12.42 5.14 -9.15
N HIS A 31 -11.43 5.61 -8.39
CA HIS A 31 -10.49 4.75 -7.67
C HIS A 31 -11.10 4.16 -6.41
N VAL A 32 -10.62 2.96 -6.07
CA VAL A 32 -10.98 2.27 -4.84
C VAL A 32 -9.92 2.57 -3.81
N VAL A 33 -10.32 2.93 -2.59
CA VAL A 33 -9.39 3.16 -1.49
C VAL A 33 -9.77 2.28 -0.31
N VAL A 34 -8.89 1.34 -0.01
CA VAL A 34 -9.02 0.42 1.12
C VAL A 34 -7.95 0.74 2.15
N ILE A 35 -8.35 0.92 3.41
CA ILE A 35 -7.44 1.26 4.50
C ILE A 35 -7.40 0.14 5.53
N SER A 36 -6.20 -0.34 5.82
CA SER A 36 -5.92 -1.28 6.91
C SER A 36 -5.19 -0.50 8.01
N HIS A 37 -5.90 -0.17 9.10
CA HIS A 37 -5.39 0.72 10.15
C HIS A 37 -5.16 -0.03 11.47
N ASP A 38 -3.92 0.00 11.96
CA ASP A 38 -3.53 -0.44 13.30
C ASP A 38 -3.75 0.70 14.29
N GLY A 39 -4.96 0.77 14.83
CA GLY A 39 -5.41 1.81 15.75
C GLY A 39 -6.70 1.41 16.43
N THR A 40 -7.30 2.36 17.16
CA THR A 40 -8.56 2.16 17.87
C THR A 40 -9.73 1.99 16.90
N SER A 41 -10.81 1.35 17.38
CA SER A 41 -12.05 1.22 16.60
C SER A 41 -12.67 2.58 16.24
N GLU A 42 -12.45 3.61 17.07
CA GLU A 42 -12.89 4.97 16.79
C GLU A 42 -12.14 5.57 15.60
N GLU A 43 -10.81 5.44 15.57
CA GLU A 43 -9.97 5.89 14.45
C GLU A 43 -10.36 5.18 13.14
N VAL A 44 -10.59 3.86 13.19
CA VAL A 44 -11.10 3.09 12.02
C VAL A 44 -12.48 3.60 11.58
N GLY A 45 -13.35 3.93 12.54
CA GLY A 45 -14.65 4.51 12.29
C GLY A 45 -14.55 5.85 11.55
N LEU A 46 -13.68 6.74 12.02
CA LEU A 46 -13.41 8.03 11.38
C LEU A 46 -12.91 7.86 9.95
N LEU A 47 -11.92 6.98 9.74
CA LEU A 47 -11.38 6.68 8.40
C LEU A 47 -12.45 6.13 7.45
N SER A 48 -13.36 5.29 7.95
CA SER A 48 -14.45 4.71 7.15
C SER A 48 -15.45 5.76 6.66
N GLN A 49 -15.56 6.91 7.34
CA GLN A 49 -16.46 8.00 6.97
C GLN A 49 -15.83 9.05 6.06
N LEU A 50 -14.51 8.95 5.79
CA LEU A 50 -13.83 9.89 4.93
C LEU A 50 -14.33 9.76 3.48
N ARG A 51 -14.62 10.90 2.86
CA ARG A 51 -15.00 10.94 1.45
C ARG A 51 -13.89 10.34 0.59
N GLY A 52 -14.24 9.37 -0.25
CA GLY A 52 -13.31 8.67 -1.13
C GLY A 52 -12.71 7.40 -0.54
N VAL A 53 -12.92 7.12 0.75
CA VAL A 53 -12.61 5.80 1.31
C VAL A 53 -13.72 4.83 0.94
N THR A 54 -13.34 3.71 0.32
CA THR A 54 -14.28 2.63 0.00
C THR A 54 -14.47 1.72 1.21
N LYS A 55 -13.39 1.42 1.94
CA LYS A 55 -13.43 0.57 3.12
C LYS A 55 -12.26 0.86 4.05
N ALA A 56 -12.50 0.84 5.36
CA ALA A 56 -11.44 0.74 6.36
C ALA A 56 -11.63 -0.48 7.28
N PHE A 57 -10.53 -1.02 7.77
CA PHE A 57 -10.47 -2.14 8.71
C PHE A 57 -9.53 -1.83 9.87
N SER A 58 -9.83 -2.43 11.02
CA SER A 58 -8.81 -2.66 12.04
C SER A 58 -7.81 -3.71 11.53
N ALA A 59 -6.54 -3.44 11.83
CA ALA A 59 -5.39 -4.26 11.51
C ALA A 59 -4.49 -4.41 12.74
N VAL A 60 -3.57 -5.36 12.67
CA VAL A 60 -2.49 -5.51 13.65
C VAL A 60 -1.20 -5.15 12.92
N GLY A 61 -0.50 -4.12 13.39
CA GLY A 61 0.76 -3.69 12.82
C GLY A 61 1.95 -4.42 13.44
N GLY A 62 3.04 -3.68 13.61
CA GLY A 62 4.31 -4.19 14.11
C GLY A 62 5.38 -4.22 13.03
N ARG A 63 6.52 -3.58 13.32
CA ARG A 63 7.64 -3.50 12.38
C ARG A 63 8.17 -4.90 12.09
N GLY A 64 8.10 -5.31 10.83
CA GLY A 64 8.55 -6.64 10.40
C GLY A 64 7.69 -7.80 10.91
N SER A 65 6.50 -7.53 11.46
CA SER A 65 5.57 -8.57 11.87
C SER A 65 4.78 -9.09 10.67
N PHE A 66 4.26 -10.31 10.79
CA PHE A 66 3.34 -10.87 9.79
C PHE A 66 1.98 -10.14 9.76
N GLY A 67 1.66 -9.34 10.79
CA GLY A 67 0.43 -8.55 10.84
C GLY A 67 0.29 -7.57 9.67
N LEU A 68 1.40 -7.05 9.15
CA LEU A 68 1.40 -6.26 7.91
C LEU A 68 0.96 -7.08 6.71
N VAL A 69 1.42 -8.33 6.59
CA VAL A 69 1.00 -9.23 5.50
C VAL A 69 -0.48 -9.59 5.66
N ASP A 70 -0.91 -9.91 6.88
CA ASP A 70 -2.32 -10.22 7.17
C ASP A 70 -3.26 -9.06 6.84
N GLY A 71 -2.87 -7.83 7.18
CA GLY A 71 -3.65 -6.63 6.85
C GLY A 71 -3.78 -6.42 5.34
N PHE A 72 -2.71 -6.70 4.58
CA PHE A 72 -2.74 -6.64 3.12
C PHE A 72 -3.64 -7.74 2.53
N LEU A 73 -3.45 -8.99 2.96
CA LEU A 73 -4.28 -10.12 2.50
C LEU A 73 -5.76 -9.96 2.84
N LYS A 74 -6.08 -9.39 4.01
CA LYS A 74 -7.46 -9.04 4.40
C LYS A 74 -8.07 -8.01 3.45
N SER A 75 -7.28 -7.02 3.01
CA SER A 75 -7.71 -6.02 2.04
C SER A 75 -7.98 -6.64 0.67
N LEU A 76 -7.08 -7.52 0.19
CA LEU A 76 -7.27 -8.26 -1.05
C LEU A 76 -8.50 -9.17 -1.01
N ARG A 77 -8.67 -9.90 0.09
CA ARG A 77 -9.82 -10.78 0.28
C ARG A 77 -11.12 -10.00 0.23
N TRP A 78 -11.19 -8.85 0.88
CA TRP A 78 -12.40 -8.02 0.83
C TRP A 78 -12.68 -7.50 -0.58
N LEU A 79 -11.67 -7.04 -1.32
CA LEU A 79 -11.84 -6.62 -2.72
C LEU A 79 -12.42 -7.76 -3.57
N TYR A 80 -11.90 -8.97 -3.40
CA TYR A 80 -12.37 -10.16 -4.09
C TYR A 80 -13.80 -10.56 -3.69
N GLU A 81 -14.08 -10.68 -2.40
CA GLU A 81 -15.39 -11.10 -1.86
C GLU A 81 -16.52 -10.11 -2.17
N ASN A 82 -16.18 -8.83 -2.40
CA ASN A 82 -17.14 -7.78 -2.74
C ASN A 82 -17.15 -7.48 -4.25
N GLU A 83 -16.54 -8.33 -5.07
CA GLU A 83 -16.51 -8.23 -6.53
C GLU A 83 -16.07 -6.84 -7.02
N ILE A 84 -15.09 -6.25 -6.33
CA ILE A 84 -14.58 -4.93 -6.65
C ILE A 84 -13.61 -5.04 -7.82
N GLU A 85 -14.05 -4.61 -9.00
CA GLU A 85 -13.20 -4.56 -10.19
C GLU A 85 -12.19 -3.42 -10.11
N TYR A 86 -10.94 -3.70 -10.47
CA TYR A 86 -9.86 -2.75 -10.65
C TYR A 86 -8.85 -3.29 -11.67
N ASP A 87 -8.16 -2.41 -12.38
CA ASP A 87 -7.13 -2.78 -13.36
C ASP A 87 -5.75 -2.91 -12.71
N TRP A 88 -5.50 -2.10 -11.68
CA TRP A 88 -4.21 -2.03 -10.98
C TRP A 88 -4.39 -1.93 -9.48
N LEU A 89 -3.48 -2.55 -8.73
CA LEU A 89 -3.39 -2.39 -7.28
C LEU A 89 -2.10 -1.67 -6.92
N VAL A 90 -2.21 -0.70 -6.01
CA VAL A 90 -1.07 0.05 -5.46
C VAL A 90 -1.11 -0.07 -3.95
N MET A 91 -0.09 -0.68 -3.37
CA MET A 91 0.11 -0.74 -1.92
C MET A 91 0.85 0.50 -1.45
N MET A 92 0.36 1.13 -0.38
CA MET A 92 0.93 2.36 0.17
C MET A 92 0.98 2.29 1.70
N SER A 93 1.96 2.95 2.30
CA SER A 93 1.92 3.32 3.71
C SER A 93 1.08 4.57 3.92
N GLY A 94 0.59 4.78 5.15
CA GLY A 94 -0.07 6.04 5.54
C GLY A 94 0.85 7.27 5.51
N GLN A 95 2.16 7.10 5.29
CA GLN A 95 3.13 8.19 5.16
C GLN A 95 3.52 8.46 3.69
N ASP A 96 3.06 7.63 2.76
CA ASP A 96 3.34 7.84 1.35
C ASP A 96 2.58 9.06 0.82
N TYR A 97 3.10 9.65 -0.26
CA TYR A 97 2.45 10.77 -0.92
C TYR A 97 2.77 10.81 -2.41
N LEU A 98 1.86 11.42 -3.18
CA LEU A 98 2.07 11.64 -4.61
C LEU A 98 3.10 12.75 -4.83
N VAL A 99 4.20 12.43 -5.51
CA VAL A 99 5.22 13.40 -5.94
C VAL A 99 4.94 13.97 -7.33
N ARG A 100 3.95 13.41 -8.04
CA ARG A 100 3.49 13.80 -9.37
C ARG A 100 1.96 13.75 -9.42
N PRO A 101 1.31 14.44 -10.38
CA PRO A 101 -0.14 14.34 -10.56
C PRO A 101 -0.58 12.89 -10.71
N LEU A 102 -1.75 12.54 -10.13
CA LEU A 102 -2.31 11.20 -10.24
C LEU A 102 -2.52 10.77 -11.70
N ALA A 103 -2.90 11.71 -12.56
CA ALA A 103 -3.07 11.49 -14.00
C ALA A 103 -1.82 10.93 -14.70
N ASP A 104 -0.62 11.28 -14.22
CA ASP A 104 0.63 10.74 -14.77
C ASP A 104 0.76 9.24 -14.45
N LEU A 105 0.38 8.84 -13.23
CA LEU A 105 0.34 7.42 -12.85
C LEU A 105 -0.72 6.69 -13.67
N GLU A 106 -1.89 7.30 -13.84
CA GLU A 106 -2.98 6.70 -14.61
C GLU A 106 -2.58 6.44 -16.07
N PHE A 107 -1.97 7.44 -16.70
CA PHE A 107 -1.46 7.32 -18.06
C PHE A 107 -0.37 6.25 -18.17
N LYS A 108 0.58 6.22 -17.22
CA LYS A 108 1.67 5.23 -17.20
C LYS A 108 1.13 3.80 -17.08
N LEU A 109 0.18 3.57 -16.19
CA LEU A 109 -0.37 2.23 -15.95
C LEU A 109 -1.28 1.77 -17.09
N SER A 110 -2.11 2.67 -17.65
CA SER A 110 -3.01 2.33 -18.78
C SER A 110 -2.28 2.06 -20.10
N SER A 111 -1.09 2.64 -20.28
CA SER A 111 -0.23 2.39 -21.45
C SER A 111 0.80 1.28 -21.24
N SER A 112 0.83 0.66 -20.05
CA SER A 112 1.79 -0.39 -19.73
C SER A 112 1.41 -1.73 -20.36
N HIS A 113 2.41 -2.48 -20.80
CA HIS A 113 2.30 -3.89 -21.18
C HIS A 113 2.85 -4.84 -20.10
N LYS A 114 2.94 -4.39 -18.85
CA LYS A 114 3.44 -5.15 -17.71
C LYS A 114 2.26 -5.59 -16.82
N ASP A 115 2.44 -6.71 -16.13
CA ASP A 115 1.47 -7.22 -15.16
C ASP A 115 1.71 -6.67 -13.74
N GLY A 116 2.88 -6.09 -13.48
CA GLY A 116 3.28 -5.62 -12.16
C GLY A 116 4.58 -4.84 -12.15
N TYR A 117 4.73 -3.97 -11.15
CA TYR A 117 5.96 -3.24 -10.87
C TYR A 117 6.37 -3.49 -9.42
N TYR A 118 7.50 -4.17 -9.23
CA TYR A 118 8.09 -4.40 -7.92
C TYR A 118 9.57 -4.06 -7.98
N TYR A 119 10.06 -3.42 -6.92
CA TYR A 119 11.48 -3.37 -6.66
C TYR A 119 11.88 -4.69 -5.97
N HIS A 120 12.93 -5.32 -6.50
CA HIS A 120 13.54 -6.50 -5.91
C HIS A 120 15.06 -6.34 -5.92
N PHE A 121 15.74 -7.08 -5.08
CA PHE A 121 17.20 -7.19 -5.07
C PHE A 121 17.59 -8.56 -4.53
N ARG A 122 18.79 -9.03 -4.87
CA ARG A 122 19.36 -10.25 -4.29
C ARG A 122 19.88 -9.97 -2.88
N ALA A 123 19.19 -10.47 -1.87
CA ALA A 123 19.64 -10.34 -0.48
C ALA A 123 20.95 -11.11 -0.23
N ASP A 124 21.21 -12.18 -0.98
CA ASP A 124 22.40 -13.01 -0.89
C ASP A 124 23.64 -12.42 -1.59
N ASP A 125 23.43 -11.45 -2.48
CA ASP A 125 24.50 -10.73 -3.16
C ASP A 125 24.89 -9.49 -2.36
N LEU A 126 26.17 -9.38 -2.00
CA LEU A 126 26.68 -8.31 -1.15
C LEU A 126 26.51 -6.93 -1.80
N ASP A 127 26.83 -6.85 -3.09
CA ASP A 127 26.85 -5.58 -3.79
C ASP A 127 25.39 -5.10 -3.94
N GLU A 128 24.49 -5.99 -4.39
CA GLU A 128 23.07 -5.64 -4.51
C GLU A 128 22.41 -5.30 -3.16
N ALA A 129 22.72 -6.05 -2.09
CA ALA A 129 22.14 -5.83 -0.77
C ALA A 129 22.62 -4.52 -0.10
N THR A 130 23.78 -4.00 -0.48
CA THR A 130 24.39 -2.82 0.16
C THR A 130 24.38 -1.56 -0.70
N SER A 131 24.26 -1.67 -2.04
CA SER A 131 24.32 -0.53 -2.95
C SER A 131 22.95 0.06 -3.34
N GLY A 132 21.85 -0.62 -2.99
CA GLY A 132 20.49 -0.22 -3.35
C GLY A 132 19.85 0.83 -2.44
N ILE A 133 18.65 1.29 -2.82
CA ILE A 133 17.80 2.19 -2.00
C ILE A 133 17.45 1.53 -0.65
N MET A 134 17.40 0.20 -0.64
CA MET A 134 17.26 -0.63 0.54
C MET A 134 18.64 -1.18 0.92
N SER A 135 19.48 -0.37 1.57
CA SER A 135 20.79 -0.82 2.04
C SER A 135 20.63 -1.65 3.32
N TRP A 136 20.94 -2.94 3.27
CA TRP A 136 20.88 -3.80 4.44
C TRP A 136 22.28 -4.15 4.94
N PRO A 137 22.52 -4.07 6.26
CA PRO A 137 23.70 -4.68 6.84
C PRO A 137 23.75 -6.17 6.50
N LEU A 138 24.93 -6.66 6.12
CA LEU A 138 25.22 -8.07 5.82
C LEU A 138 24.60 -9.06 6.84
N LYS A 139 24.71 -8.71 8.12
CA LYS A 139 24.16 -9.50 9.22
C LYS A 139 22.63 -9.61 9.12
N GLU A 140 21.95 -8.51 8.83
CA GLU A 140 20.49 -8.46 8.73
C GLU A 140 19.97 -9.25 7.52
N SER A 141 20.71 -9.25 6.40
CA SER A 141 20.40 -10.14 5.28
C SER A 141 20.49 -11.61 5.68
N ARG A 142 21.60 -12.01 6.32
CA ARG A 142 21.81 -13.38 6.78
C ARG A 142 20.75 -13.84 7.78
N ASP A 143 20.51 -13.05 8.81
CA ASP A 143 19.58 -13.36 9.90
C ASP A 143 18.12 -13.49 9.41
N ARG A 144 17.75 -12.83 8.30
CA ARG A 144 16.37 -12.83 7.78
C ARG A 144 16.10 -13.86 6.69
N TYR A 145 17.09 -14.20 5.87
CA TYR A 145 16.88 -14.99 4.64
C TYR A 145 17.56 -16.35 4.65
N TYR A 146 18.51 -16.56 5.56
CA TYR A 146 19.12 -17.87 5.76
C TYR A 146 18.61 -18.43 7.09
N PHE A 147 17.84 -19.53 7.00
CA PHE A 147 17.56 -20.35 8.17
C PHE A 147 18.90 -20.89 8.69
N GLN A 148 19.29 -20.47 9.89
CA GLN A 148 20.42 -21.02 10.65
C GLN A 148 19.90 -21.93 11.76
#